data_AF-X1IZF1-F1
#
_entry.id   AF-X1IZF1-F1
#
_cell.length_a   1.000
_cell.length_b   1.000
_cell.length_c   1.000
_cell.angle_alpha   90.00
_cell.angle_beta   90.00
_cell.angle_gamma   90.00
#
_symmetry.space_group_name_H-M   'P 1'
#
loop_
_entity.id
_entity.type
_entity.pdbx_description
1 polymer ?
#
loop_
_entity_poly.entity_id
_entity_poly.type
_entity_poly.pdbx_seq_one_letter_code
_entity_poly.pdbx_strand_id
1 'polypeptide(L)'
;MTTSKFWTPVIIFLIAIIAIGGIVVWARYSGSQPVEISMPPAQELTGEIYLGGAIGNPGIYPLKAGDSIETLIQAAGGITSSANLSQLKLYLPEVGAEEKPQKVNLNRAELWLLEALPGIGKIRAQAI
;
A
#
# COMPACT_ATOMS: atom_id res chain seq x y z
N MET A 1 8.06 -57.69 -62.09
CA MET A 1 8.22 -56.24 -61.82
C MET A 1 6.91 -55.68 -61.26
N THR A 2 6.73 -55.57 -59.93
CA THR A 2 5.71 -54.72 -59.26
C THR A 2 5.89 -54.70 -57.72
N THR A 3 7.13 -54.55 -57.20
CA THR A 3 7.37 -54.53 -55.74
C THR A 3 7.17 -53.13 -55.11
N SER A 4 6.89 -52.08 -55.90
CA SER A 4 6.71 -50.71 -55.40
C SER A 4 5.32 -50.40 -54.84
N LYS A 5 4.31 -51.27 -55.07
CA LYS A 5 2.91 -51.00 -54.69
C LYS A 5 2.63 -51.14 -53.19
N PHE A 6 3.41 -51.98 -52.49
CA PHE A 6 3.20 -52.25 -51.06
C PHE A 6 3.92 -51.26 -50.13
N TRP A 7 4.96 -50.58 -50.60
CA TRP A 7 5.75 -49.66 -49.78
C TRP A 7 5.21 -48.23 -49.78
N THR A 8 4.52 -47.81 -50.84
CA THR A 8 3.85 -46.51 -50.93
C THR A 8 2.87 -46.22 -49.77
N PRO A 9 1.96 -47.13 -49.35
CA PRO A 9 1.07 -46.86 -48.22
C PRO A 9 1.85 -46.72 -46.90
N VAL A 10 2.93 -47.48 -46.73
CA VAL A 10 3.79 -47.40 -45.54
C VAL A 10 4.47 -46.05 -45.45
N ILE A 11 5.01 -45.54 -46.56
CA ILE A 11 5.64 -44.22 -46.63
C ILE A 11 4.62 -43.11 -46.33
N ILE A 12 3.41 -43.19 -46.90
CA ILE A 12 2.35 -42.19 -46.67
C ILE A 12 1.95 -42.14 -45.19
N PHE A 13 1.83 -43.31 -44.54
CA PHE A 13 1.50 -43.39 -43.12
C PHE A 13 2.61 -42.79 -42.24
N LEU A 14 3.88 -43.03 -42.59
CA LEU A 14 5.04 -42.50 -41.86
C LEU A 14 5.11 -40.96 -41.96
N ILE A 15 4.84 -40.40 -43.14
CA ILE A 15 4.76 -38.94 -43.35
C ILE A 15 3.60 -38.34 -42.55
N ALA A 16 2.44 -39.01 -42.51
CA ALA A 16 1.29 -38.54 -41.75
C ALA A 16 1.60 -38.46 -40.24
N ILE A 17 2.29 -39.45 -39.67
CA ILE A 17 2.70 -39.44 -38.26
C ILE A 17 3.65 -38.27 -37.97
N ILE A 18 4.63 -38.03 -38.84
CA ILE A 18 5.59 -36.93 -38.66
C ILE A 18 4.88 -35.58 -38.74
N ALA A 19 3.97 -35.41 -39.69
CA ALA A 19 3.19 -34.18 -39.85
C ALA A 19 2.29 -33.92 -38.63
N ILE A 20 1.57 -34.93 -38.15
CA ILE A 20 0.72 -34.82 -36.96
C ILE A 20 1.57 -34.52 -35.71
N GLY A 21 2.70 -35.20 -35.56
CA GLY A 21 3.64 -34.96 -34.47
C GLY A 21 4.17 -33.52 -34.47
N GLY A 22 4.56 -33.01 -35.65
CA GLY A 22 5.02 -31.62 -35.82
C GLY A 22 3.95 -30.60 -35.46
N ILE A 23 2.70 -30.81 -35.91
CA ILE A 23 1.57 -29.93 -35.59
C ILE A 23 1.28 -29.93 -34.09
N VAL A 24 1.29 -31.10 -33.44
CA VAL A 24 1.05 -31.21 -32.00
C VAL A 24 2.16 -30.51 -31.21
N VAL A 25 3.43 -30.73 -31.56
CA VAL A 25 4.56 -30.06 -30.90
C VAL A 25 4.47 -28.54 -31.08
N TRP A 26 4.18 -28.07 -32.29
CA TRP A 26 4.07 -26.63 -32.56
C TRP A 26 2.89 -25.97 -31.82
N ALA A 27 1.73 -26.65 -31.78
CA ALA A 27 0.56 -26.19 -31.03
C ALA A 27 0.82 -26.14 -29.51
N ARG A 28 1.63 -27.06 -28.98
CA ARG A 28 1.99 -27.10 -27.55
C ARG A 28 3.13 -26.14 -27.18
N TYR A 29 3.96 -25.73 -28.14
CA TYR A 29 5.13 -24.88 -27.89
C TYR A 29 4.83 -23.36 -27.97
N SER A 30 3.67 -22.97 -28.51
CA SER A 30 3.36 -21.56 -28.84
C SER A 30 2.88 -20.69 -27.65
N GLY A 31 3.49 -20.82 -26.47
CA GLY A 31 3.01 -20.15 -25.26
C GLY A 31 4.09 -19.64 -24.32
N SER A 32 5.08 -18.89 -24.83
CA SER A 32 5.94 -18.09 -23.95
C SER A 32 5.20 -16.80 -23.61
N GLN A 33 4.46 -16.77 -22.50
CA GLN A 33 3.89 -15.52 -22.03
C GLN A 33 5.03 -14.57 -21.63
N PRO A 34 5.06 -13.32 -22.10
CA PRO A 34 6.01 -12.33 -21.64
C PRO A 34 5.89 -12.20 -20.12
N VAL A 35 7.00 -12.35 -19.40
CA VAL A 35 7.03 -12.07 -17.97
C VAL A 35 6.84 -10.56 -17.81
N GLU A 36 5.63 -10.15 -17.45
CA GLU A 36 5.37 -8.75 -17.08
C GLU A 36 6.08 -8.49 -15.74
N ILE A 37 7.17 -7.73 -15.80
CA ILE A 37 7.86 -7.24 -14.60
C ILE A 37 7.03 -6.08 -14.07
N SER A 38 6.04 -6.38 -13.22
CA SER A 38 5.43 -5.35 -12.39
C SER A 38 6.49 -4.87 -11.41
N MET A 39 7.08 -3.70 -11.68
CA MET A 39 7.88 -3.00 -10.69
C MET A 39 6.94 -2.70 -9.51
N PRO A 40 7.23 -3.20 -8.29
CA PRO A 40 6.49 -2.76 -7.12
C PRO A 40 6.63 -1.23 -7.03
N PRO A 41 5.56 -0.51 -6.67
CA PRO A 41 5.62 0.94 -6.51
C PRO A 41 6.77 1.26 -5.56
N ALA A 42 7.60 2.24 -5.94
CA ALA A 42 8.69 2.72 -5.10
C ALA A 42 8.12 2.94 -3.69
N GLN A 43 8.63 2.21 -2.70
CA GLN A 43 8.19 2.38 -1.32
C GLN A 43 8.51 3.81 -0.92
N GLU A 44 7.47 4.66 -0.90
CA GLU A 44 7.57 5.99 -0.32
C GLU A 44 7.98 5.77 1.14
N LEU A 45 9.17 6.24 1.51
CA LEU A 45 9.64 6.25 2.89
C LEU A 45 8.66 7.10 3.70
N THR A 46 7.64 6.42 4.22
CA THR A 46 6.57 6.98 5.01
C THR A 46 6.92 6.63 6.45
N GLY A 47 7.48 7.61 7.14
CA GLY A 47 7.68 7.54 8.58
C GLY A 47 6.48 8.14 9.31
N GLU A 48 6.54 8.09 10.62
CA GLU A 48 5.64 8.81 11.49
C GLU A 48 6.45 9.70 12.43
N ILE A 49 5.86 10.81 12.86
CA ILE A 49 6.46 11.70 13.85
C ILE A 49 5.39 12.15 14.82
N TYR A 50 5.66 12.00 16.12
CA TYR A 50 4.85 12.57 17.17
C TYR A 50 5.25 14.03 17.41
N LEU A 51 4.27 14.90 17.28
CA LEU A 51 4.34 16.33 17.53
C LEU A 51 3.61 16.65 18.83
N GLY A 52 4.29 17.28 19.79
CA GLY A 52 3.67 17.66 21.06
C GLY A 52 4.28 18.88 21.75
N GLY A 53 3.68 19.24 22.89
CA GLY A 53 4.05 20.43 23.64
C GLY A 53 3.25 21.65 23.18
N ALA A 54 3.94 22.67 22.69
CA ALA A 54 3.38 23.99 22.36
C ALA A 54 2.66 24.05 20.98
N ILE A 55 2.09 22.93 20.53
CA ILE A 55 1.46 22.73 19.21
C ILE A 55 -0.05 22.73 19.37
N GLY A 56 -0.79 23.26 18.38
CA GLY A 56 -2.24 23.37 18.41
C GLY A 56 -2.95 22.02 18.58
N ASN A 57 -2.56 21.03 17.78
CA ASN A 57 -3.09 19.68 17.83
C ASN A 57 -1.94 18.66 17.99
N PRO A 58 -1.56 18.31 19.22
CA PRO A 58 -0.55 17.28 19.48
C PRO A 58 -1.00 15.91 18.98
N GLY A 59 -0.11 15.16 18.31
CA GLY A 59 -0.47 13.87 17.72
C GLY A 59 0.65 13.25 16.87
N ILE A 60 0.39 12.07 16.32
CA ILE A 60 1.25 11.42 15.34
C ILE A 60 0.83 11.91 13.95
N TYR A 61 1.82 12.31 13.15
CA TYR A 61 1.63 12.80 11.79
C TYR A 61 2.48 11.97 10.82
N PRO A 62 1.99 11.73 9.60
CA PRO A 62 2.78 11.07 8.57
C PRO A 62 3.95 11.98 8.19
N LEU A 63 5.14 11.39 8.12
CA LEU A 63 6.38 12.05 7.71
C LEU A 63 6.82 11.47 6.38
N LYS A 64 6.83 12.29 5.33
CA LYS A 64 7.32 11.90 4.01
C LYS A 64 8.75 12.38 3.80
N ALA A 65 9.48 11.66 2.95
CA ALA A 65 10.79 12.10 2.49
C ALA A 65 10.69 13.47 1.80
N GLY A 66 11.31 14.49 2.39
CA GLY A 66 11.29 15.87 1.89
C GLY A 66 10.33 16.82 2.63
N ASP A 67 9.54 16.33 3.59
CA ASP A 67 8.70 17.19 4.40
C ASP A 67 9.54 18.14 5.27
N SER A 68 9.13 19.40 5.30
CA SER A 68 9.71 20.41 6.18
C SER A 68 9.01 20.43 7.54
N ILE A 69 9.76 20.70 8.60
CA ILE A 69 9.22 20.80 9.97
C ILE A 69 8.09 21.84 10.04
N GLU A 70 8.22 22.95 9.31
CA GLU A 70 7.19 23.99 9.23
C GLU A 70 5.86 23.45 8.69
N THR A 71 5.90 22.67 7.61
CA THR A 71 4.71 22.04 7.00
C THR A 71 4.03 21.10 7.98
N LEU A 72 4.81 20.33 8.74
CA LEU A 72 4.30 19.41 9.76
C LEU A 72 3.66 20.15 10.94
N ILE A 73 4.27 21.24 11.41
CA ILE A 73 3.71 22.09 12.46
C ILE A 73 2.41 22.75 11.97
N GLN A 74 2.37 23.22 10.73
CA GLN A 74 1.18 23.83 10.15
C GLN A 74 0.05 22.80 9.98
N ALA A 75 0.36 21.58 9.54
CA ALA A 75 -0.58 20.46 9.50
C ALA A 75 -1.12 20.10 10.90
N ALA A 76 -0.31 20.31 11.95
CA ALA A 76 -0.74 20.18 13.34
C ALA A 76 -1.51 21.41 13.89
N GLY A 77 -1.93 22.34 13.02
CA GLY A 77 -2.69 23.53 13.41
C GLY A 77 -1.84 24.69 13.91
N GLY A 78 -0.53 24.67 13.64
CA GLY A 78 0.40 25.72 14.03
C GLY A 78 0.84 25.65 15.49
N ILE A 79 1.66 26.62 15.88
CA ILE A 79 2.02 26.84 17.29
C ILE A 79 0.90 27.58 18.02
N THR A 80 0.68 27.23 19.29
CA THR A 80 -0.30 27.95 20.13
C THR A 80 0.14 29.39 20.38
N SER A 81 -0.78 30.34 20.55
CA SER A 81 -0.42 31.76 20.81
C SER A 81 0.34 31.99 22.12
N SER A 82 0.30 31.01 23.03
CA SER A 82 1.07 30.96 24.29
C SER A 82 2.27 30.01 24.21
N ALA A 83 2.68 29.62 23.00
CA ALA A 83 3.68 28.60 22.77
C ALA A 83 5.07 29.05 23.25
N ASN A 84 5.54 28.43 24.32
CA ASN A 84 6.97 28.44 24.60
C ASN A 84 7.65 27.42 23.67
N LEU A 85 8.39 27.92 22.67
CA LEU A 85 9.14 27.07 21.73
C LEU A 85 10.12 26.13 22.43
N SER A 86 10.58 26.48 23.64
CA SER A 86 11.43 25.62 24.49
C SER A 86 10.72 24.36 24.98
N GLN A 87 9.40 24.29 24.85
CA GLN A 87 8.58 23.14 25.26
C GLN A 87 8.12 22.27 24.08
N LEU A 88 8.57 22.57 22.85
CA LEU A 88 8.29 21.73 21.69
C LEU A 88 8.96 20.36 21.85
N LYS A 89 8.21 19.29 21.62
CA LYS A 89 8.73 17.92 21.66
C LYS A 89 8.45 17.22 20.34
N LEU A 90 9.51 16.70 19.73
CA LEU A 90 9.48 15.87 18.53
C LEU A 90 9.93 14.46 18.91
N TYR A 91 9.15 13.46 18.55
CA TYR A 91 9.50 12.07 18.78
C TYR A 91 9.29 11.25 17.51
N LEU A 92 10.34 10.59 17.04
CA LEU A 92 10.29 9.66 15.91
C LEU A 92 10.04 8.26 16.48
N PRO A 93 8.82 7.69 16.37
CA PRO A 93 8.60 6.30 16.73
C PRO A 93 9.51 5.37 15.91
N GLU A 94 10.16 4.42 16.59
CA GLU A 94 10.81 3.32 15.91
C GLU A 94 9.75 2.49 15.17
N VAL A 95 10.08 2.02 13.97
CA VAL A 95 9.18 1.21 13.15
C VAL A 95 8.77 -0.03 13.94
N GLY A 96 7.48 -0.12 14.29
CA GLY A 96 6.93 -1.20 15.13
C GLY A 96 6.66 -0.83 16.59
N ALA A 97 6.87 0.43 17.00
CA ALA A 97 6.41 0.91 18.30
C ALA A 97 4.88 0.97 18.34
N GLU A 98 4.27 0.52 19.43
CA GLU A 98 2.81 0.60 19.59
C GLU A 98 2.33 2.06 19.47
N GLU A 99 1.48 2.33 18.49
CA GLU A 99 0.82 3.62 18.32
C GLU A 99 0.01 3.94 19.56
N LYS A 100 0.50 4.89 20.37
CA LYS A 100 -0.27 5.36 21.52
C LYS A 100 -1.46 6.16 20.99
N PRO A 101 -2.71 5.77 21.32
CA PRO A 101 -3.89 6.43 20.82
C PRO A 101 -3.88 7.91 21.19
N GLN A 102 -4.23 8.77 20.22
CA GLN A 102 -4.31 10.21 20.43
C GLN A 102 -5.35 10.53 21.51
N LYS A 103 -4.97 11.35 22.49
CA LYS A 103 -5.88 11.77 23.56
C LYS A 103 -6.71 12.95 23.09
N VAL A 104 -8.02 12.77 23.00
CA VAL A 104 -8.98 13.85 22.70
C VAL A 104 -9.45 14.50 24.01
N ASN A 105 -9.47 15.83 24.07
CA ASN A 105 -10.00 16.56 25.21
C ASN A 105 -11.53 16.60 25.13
N LEU A 106 -12.20 15.77 25.93
CA LEU A 106 -13.67 15.65 25.93
C LEU A 106 -14.39 16.97 26.26
N ASN A 107 -13.78 17.83 27.08
CA ASN A 107 -14.39 19.09 27.52
C ASN A 107 -14.22 20.23 26.51
N ARG A 108 -13.46 20.02 25.44
CA ARG A 108 -13.17 21.04 24.41
C ARG A 108 -13.49 20.56 22.98
N ALA A 109 -13.57 19.25 22.77
CA ALA A 109 -13.82 18.68 21.46
C ALA A 109 -15.17 19.13 20.90
N GLU A 110 -15.23 19.32 19.59
CA GLU A 110 -16.50 19.59 18.92
C GLU A 110 -17.43 18.38 18.95
N LEU A 111 -18.74 18.63 18.92
CA LEU A 111 -19.76 17.59 19.10
C LEU A 111 -19.62 16.43 18.10
N TRP A 112 -19.29 16.74 16.85
CA TRP A 112 -19.12 15.72 15.80
C TRP A 112 -17.90 14.81 16.07
N LEU A 113 -16.84 15.36 16.67
CA LEU A 113 -15.65 14.59 17.02
C LEU A 113 -15.94 13.63 18.17
N LEU A 114 -16.73 14.08 19.15
CA LEU A 114 -17.19 13.22 20.25
C LEU A 114 -18.05 12.05 19.74
N GLU A 115 -18.95 12.30 18.78
CA GLU A 115 -19.80 11.26 18.17
C GLU A 115 -19.01 10.23 17.33
N ALA A 116 -17.85 10.63 16.79
CA ALA A 116 -16.98 9.72 16.06
C ALA A 116 -16.14 8.80 16.99
N LEU A 117 -16.14 9.03 18.30
CA LEU A 117 -15.36 8.22 19.24
C LEU A 117 -16.00 6.83 19.41
N PRO A 118 -15.20 5.75 19.43
CA PRO A 118 -15.70 4.40 19.67
C PRO A 118 -16.54 4.32 20.95
N GLY A 119 -17.81 3.93 20.83
CA GLY A 119 -18.73 3.80 21.96
C GLY A 119 -19.41 5.08 22.44
N ILE A 120 -19.17 6.22 21.78
CA ILE A 120 -19.85 7.50 22.03
C ILE A 120 -20.72 7.84 20.81
N GLY A 121 -22.00 7.48 20.85
CA GLY A 121 -22.96 7.92 19.82
C GLY A 121 -23.55 9.30 20.13
N LYS A 122 -24.34 9.84 19.19
CA LYS A 122 -24.99 11.17 19.27
C LYS A 122 -25.53 11.57 20.65
N ILE A 123 -26.30 10.69 21.29
CA ILE A 123 -26.95 10.96 22.59
C ILE A 123 -25.90 11.15 23.69
N ARG A 124 -24.85 10.33 23.70
CA ARG A 124 -23.76 10.45 24.69
C ARG A 124 -22.90 11.67 24.42
N ALA A 125 -22.60 11.96 23.16
CA ALA A 125 -21.84 13.13 22.76
C ALA A 125 -22.51 14.45 23.21
N GLN A 126 -23.84 14.54 23.13
CA GLN A 126 -24.61 15.72 23.57
C GLN A 126 -24.70 15.91 25.09
N ALA A 127 -24.34 14.88 25.87
CA ALA A 127 -24.47 14.88 27.32
C ALA A 127 -23.14 15.10 28.06
N ILE A 128 -22.02 15.18 27.33
CA ILE A 128 -20.67 15.46 27.82
C ILE A 128 -20.44 16.97 27.77
#